data_AF-A0A348N5V8-F1
#
_entry.id   AF-A0A348N5V8-F1
#
_cell.length_a   1.000
_cell.length_b   1.000
_cell.length_c   1.000
_cell.angle_alpha   90.00
_cell.angle_beta   90.00
_cell.angle_gamma   90.00
#
_symmetry.space_group_name_H-M   'P 1'
#
loop_
_entity.id
_entity.type
_entity.pdbx_description
1 polymer ?
#
loop_
_entity_poly.entity_id
_entity_poly.type
_entity_poly.pdbx_seq_one_letter_code
_entity_poly.pdbx_strand_id
1 'polypeptide(L)'
;AYSDFDFCSENSLEEEHTGQNLGDLMSDAYLYAARKAEPNTRFDMGVVPSGTIRGTYSKGNITTSDVFNSFSLGIGPDKIPGYPLIKIYLNGAEMKTAAEIDASISDLFPGTRLYMSGEEFTFNPNRLLLNKVTEVKYVDKDGNKSDFEDDKLYCVVADLYSGQMLGSVTDASYGLLKLVPKDENGNEITDFNKAIIYDENGREVKAWDAIAQYMQSFDKNPQGVSQVPEKYREAQDRKVNDDDSSIGAVISSPNWFTWVVVAIFLV
;
A
#
# COMPACT_ATOMS: atom_id res chain seq x y z
N ALA A 1 21.24 -0.33 -7.80
CA ALA A 1 21.02 1.10 -8.06
C ALA A 1 21.98 1.94 -7.22
N TYR A 2 21.96 3.26 -7.35
CA TYR A 2 22.66 4.19 -6.48
C TYR A 2 21.69 5.28 -6.02
N SER A 3 21.74 5.65 -4.73
CA SER A 3 20.93 6.72 -4.12
C SER A 3 21.82 7.84 -3.60
N ASP A 4 21.40 9.10 -3.76
CA ASP A 4 22.08 10.29 -3.21
C ASP A 4 21.58 10.72 -1.84
N PHE A 5 20.62 9.98 -1.29
CA PHE A 5 19.95 10.22 -0.02
C PHE A 5 19.64 8.91 0.70
N ASP A 6 19.38 9.03 1.99
CA ASP A 6 18.91 7.92 2.81
C ASP A 6 17.40 7.77 2.67
N PHE A 7 16.94 6.52 2.65
CA PHE A 7 15.54 6.21 2.84
C PHE A 7 15.19 6.22 4.33
N CYS A 8 13.91 6.40 4.66
CA CYS A 8 13.44 6.39 6.03
C CYS A 8 13.77 5.06 6.74
N SER A 9 13.81 5.09 8.07
CA SER A 9 14.08 3.90 8.87
C SER A 9 12.85 2.98 8.95
N GLU A 10 13.05 1.70 9.30
CA GLU A 10 11.95 0.78 9.62
C GLU A 10 11.07 1.34 10.75
N ASN A 11 11.69 1.91 11.79
CA ASN A 11 10.95 2.55 12.87
C ASN A 11 10.10 3.72 12.38
N SER A 12 10.60 4.55 11.45
CA SER A 12 9.80 5.63 10.86
C SER A 12 8.59 5.09 10.11
N LEU A 13 8.69 3.93 9.47
CA LEU A 13 7.53 3.28 8.82
C LEU A 13 6.47 2.83 9.85
N GLU A 14 6.90 2.41 11.03
CA GLU A 14 6.02 1.89 12.10
C GLU A 14 5.55 2.95 13.10
N GLU A 15 6.28 4.05 13.31
CA GLU A 15 5.97 5.05 14.34
C GLU A 15 5.42 6.36 13.75
N GLU A 16 5.85 6.76 12.56
CA GLU A 16 5.44 8.02 11.95
C GLU A 16 4.23 7.80 11.03
N HIS A 17 3.04 8.20 11.49
CA HIS A 17 1.80 8.06 10.74
C HIS A 17 1.70 9.11 9.62
N THR A 18 2.49 8.94 8.58
CA THR A 18 2.53 9.81 7.39
C THR A 18 3.10 9.02 6.20
N GLY A 19 3.11 9.63 5.01
CA GLY A 19 3.83 9.10 3.86
C GLY A 19 5.32 8.97 4.13
N GLN A 20 5.96 7.97 3.54
CA GLN A 20 7.39 7.70 3.72
C GLN A 20 8.01 7.31 2.39
N ASN A 21 9.18 7.86 2.09
CA ASN A 21 9.84 7.68 0.79
C ASN A 21 10.09 6.21 0.42
N LEU A 22 10.41 5.36 1.40
CA LEU A 22 10.64 3.92 1.19
C LEU A 22 9.33 3.21 0.83
N GLY A 23 8.25 3.52 1.52
CA GLY A 23 6.92 2.99 1.22
C GLY A 23 6.43 3.41 -0.16
N ASP A 24 6.68 4.67 -0.56
CA ASP A 24 6.34 5.18 -1.88
C ASP A 24 7.11 4.45 -3.00
N LEU A 25 8.41 4.22 -2.79
CA LEU A 25 9.23 3.45 -3.72
C LEU A 25 8.74 2.01 -3.87
N MET A 26 8.46 1.32 -2.76
CA MET A 26 8.08 -0.09 -2.79
C MET A 26 6.68 -0.29 -3.39
N SER A 27 5.72 0.58 -3.06
CA SER A 27 4.38 0.53 -3.65
C SER A 27 4.40 0.85 -5.16
N ASP A 28 5.25 1.78 -5.61
CA ASP A 28 5.47 2.02 -7.04
C ASP A 28 6.12 0.81 -7.73
N ALA A 29 7.05 0.12 -7.05
CA ALA A 29 7.70 -1.08 -7.58
C ALA A 29 6.71 -2.22 -7.84
N TYR A 30 5.73 -2.39 -6.95
CA TYR A 30 4.66 -3.39 -7.13
C TYR A 30 3.87 -3.13 -8.41
N LEU A 31 3.42 -1.88 -8.61
CA LEU A 31 2.72 -1.47 -9.82
C LEU A 31 3.59 -1.62 -11.07
N TYR A 32 4.87 -1.24 -10.99
CA TYR A 32 5.82 -1.39 -12.09
C TYR A 32 5.96 -2.85 -12.53
N ALA A 33 6.22 -3.76 -11.59
CA ALA A 33 6.42 -5.16 -11.89
C ALA A 33 5.14 -5.84 -12.41
N ALA A 34 3.99 -5.52 -11.82
CA ALA A 34 2.70 -6.02 -12.27
C ALA A 34 2.38 -5.58 -13.72
N ARG A 35 2.56 -4.29 -14.03
CA ARG A 35 2.36 -3.75 -15.39
C ARG A 35 3.33 -4.35 -16.41
N LYS A 36 4.56 -4.65 -15.98
CA LYS A 36 5.55 -5.32 -16.84
C LYS A 36 5.16 -6.78 -17.11
N ALA A 37 4.66 -7.49 -16.11
CA ALA A 37 4.23 -8.88 -16.23
C ALA A 37 2.95 -9.03 -17.05
N GLU A 38 2.00 -8.09 -16.90
CA GLU A 38 0.72 -8.10 -17.62
C GLU A 38 0.43 -6.74 -18.29
N PRO A 39 1.04 -6.44 -19.46
CA PRO A 39 0.96 -5.12 -20.10
C PRO A 39 -0.45 -4.68 -20.54
N ASN A 40 -1.37 -5.63 -20.66
CA ASN A 40 -2.75 -5.38 -21.07
C ASN A 40 -3.72 -5.27 -19.88
N THR A 41 -3.23 -5.49 -18.65
CA THR A 41 -4.02 -5.38 -17.42
C THR A 41 -3.84 -3.98 -16.84
N ARG A 42 -4.97 -3.36 -16.47
CA ARG A 42 -4.96 -2.12 -15.70
C ARG A 42 -4.64 -2.47 -14.24
N PHE A 43 -3.59 -1.84 -13.70
CA PHE A 43 -3.26 -1.88 -12.27
C PHE A 43 -3.40 -0.48 -11.69
N ASP A 44 -4.31 -0.35 -10.73
CA ASP A 44 -4.70 0.92 -10.13
C ASP A 44 -3.87 1.23 -8.90
N MET A 45 -3.66 0.22 -8.06
CA MET A 45 -3.18 0.38 -6.70
C MET A 45 -2.01 -0.55 -6.40
N GLY A 46 -0.98 -0.05 -5.73
CA GLY A 46 0.06 -0.87 -5.10
C GLY A 46 0.01 -0.66 -3.59
N VAL A 47 -0.02 -1.71 -2.79
CA VAL A 47 -0.14 -1.62 -1.32
C VAL A 47 0.95 -2.45 -0.65
N VAL A 48 1.67 -1.82 0.28
CA VAL A 48 2.79 -2.41 1.03
C VAL A 48 2.62 -2.08 2.51
N PRO A 49 2.35 -3.05 3.39
CA PRO A 49 2.31 -2.80 4.83
C PRO A 49 3.71 -2.73 5.45
N SER A 50 3.89 -1.85 6.44
CA SER A 50 5.14 -1.64 7.18
C SER A 50 5.73 -2.94 7.70
N GLY A 51 4.93 -3.83 8.29
CA GLY A 51 5.41 -5.08 8.90
C GLY A 51 6.04 -6.09 7.93
N THR A 52 5.91 -5.87 6.62
CA THR A 52 6.60 -6.67 5.59
C THR A 52 7.98 -6.11 5.21
N ILE A 53 8.27 -4.86 5.55
CA ILE A 53 9.53 -4.17 5.27
C ILE A 53 10.51 -4.47 6.41
N ARG A 54 11.65 -5.09 6.09
CA ARG A 54 12.63 -5.64 7.04
C ARG A 54 14.01 -5.00 6.96
N GLY A 55 14.09 -3.87 6.25
CA GLY A 55 15.32 -3.14 6.04
C GLY A 55 15.10 -1.86 5.24
N THR A 56 16.08 -0.98 5.27
CA THR A 56 16.10 0.29 4.55
C THR A 56 17.32 0.38 3.62
N TYR A 57 17.42 1.49 2.88
CA TYR A 57 18.54 1.77 1.98
C TYR A 57 19.22 3.08 2.38
N SER A 58 20.51 3.00 2.68
CA SER A 58 21.34 4.19 2.91
C SER A 58 21.78 4.81 1.57
N LYS A 59 22.18 6.07 1.64
CA LYS A 59 22.88 6.76 0.57
C LYS A 59 24.07 5.93 0.08
N GLY A 60 24.18 5.77 -1.23
CA GLY A 60 25.24 5.00 -1.87
C GLY A 60 24.70 3.91 -2.79
N ASN A 61 25.53 2.88 -3.00
CA ASN A 61 25.17 1.74 -3.83
C ASN A 61 24.15 0.85 -3.11
N ILE A 62 23.08 0.51 -3.81
CA ILE A 62 22.06 -0.43 -3.38
C ILE A 62 22.19 -1.69 -4.25
N THR A 63 22.57 -2.80 -3.63
CA THR A 63 22.76 -4.09 -4.28
C THR A 63 21.48 -4.93 -4.26
N THR A 64 21.43 -5.98 -5.07
CA THR A 64 20.34 -6.97 -5.00
C THR A 64 20.26 -7.63 -3.62
N SER A 65 21.40 -7.81 -2.93
CA SER A 65 21.39 -8.37 -1.57
C SER A 65 20.72 -7.44 -0.58
N ASP A 66 20.90 -6.12 -0.72
CA ASP A 66 20.25 -5.13 0.15
C ASP A 66 18.74 -5.15 -0.05
N VAL A 67 18.29 -5.23 -1.31
CA VAL A 67 16.85 -5.36 -1.66
C VAL A 67 16.27 -6.69 -1.18
N PHE A 68 17.01 -7.79 -1.31
CA PHE A 68 16.55 -9.07 -0.78
C PHE A 68 16.41 -9.01 0.75
N ASN A 69 17.39 -8.43 1.46
CA ASN A 69 17.33 -8.31 2.92
C ASN A 69 16.17 -7.44 3.39
N SER A 70 15.81 -6.38 2.65
CA SER A 70 14.69 -5.50 3.01
C SER A 70 13.30 -6.12 2.80
N PHE A 71 13.15 -7.12 1.93
CA PHE A 71 11.84 -7.67 1.58
C PHE A 71 11.84 -9.19 1.25
N SER A 72 12.59 -10.00 1.99
CA SER A 72 12.76 -11.45 1.72
C SER A 72 11.70 -12.36 2.34
N LEU A 73 10.70 -11.80 3.04
CA LEU A 73 9.73 -12.62 3.76
C LEU A 73 8.93 -13.54 2.84
N GLY A 74 8.67 -14.74 3.34
CA GLY A 74 7.71 -15.66 2.75
C GLY A 74 8.25 -16.56 1.65
N ILE A 75 7.33 -17.34 1.10
CA ILE A 75 7.58 -18.29 0.03
C ILE A 75 6.27 -18.50 -0.73
N GLY A 76 6.35 -18.66 -2.04
CA GLY A 76 5.19 -18.98 -2.86
C GLY A 76 5.02 -20.48 -3.14
N PRO A 77 4.00 -20.85 -3.92
CA PRO A 77 3.84 -22.21 -4.46
C PRO A 77 5.08 -22.77 -5.14
N ASP A 78 5.83 -21.93 -5.86
CA ASP A 78 7.07 -22.28 -6.59
C ASP A 78 8.27 -22.65 -5.70
N LYS A 79 8.15 -22.50 -4.37
CA LYS A 79 9.20 -22.75 -3.37
C LYS A 79 10.45 -21.87 -3.50
N ILE A 80 10.35 -20.76 -4.22
CA ILE A 80 11.39 -19.74 -4.29
C ILE A 80 11.13 -18.68 -3.19
N PRO A 81 12.16 -18.26 -2.42
CA PRO A 81 12.01 -17.26 -1.38
C PRO A 81 11.41 -15.93 -1.84
N GLY A 82 10.60 -15.35 -0.95
CA GLY A 82 9.82 -14.14 -1.20
C GLY A 82 8.34 -14.46 -1.44
N TYR A 83 7.46 -13.67 -0.83
CA TYR A 83 6.05 -13.68 -1.18
C TYR A 83 5.89 -13.21 -2.63
N PRO A 84 5.08 -13.93 -3.43
CA PRO A 84 4.69 -13.44 -4.74
C PRO A 84 3.73 -12.27 -4.61
N LEU A 85 3.75 -11.39 -5.61
CA LEU A 85 2.71 -10.39 -5.79
C LEU A 85 1.44 -11.07 -6.27
N ILE A 86 0.31 -10.58 -5.78
CA ILE A 86 -1.01 -10.96 -6.21
C ILE A 86 -1.74 -9.74 -6.79
N LYS A 87 -2.71 -9.99 -7.67
CA LYS A 87 -3.68 -9.00 -8.14
C LYS A 87 -5.07 -9.36 -7.62
N ILE A 88 -5.68 -8.43 -6.89
CA ILE A 88 -7.04 -8.54 -6.38
C ILE A 88 -7.81 -7.28 -6.75
N TYR A 89 -9.12 -7.31 -6.61
CA TYR A 89 -9.97 -6.17 -6.89
C TYR A 89 -10.73 -5.76 -5.63
N LEU A 90 -10.71 -4.46 -5.34
CA LEU A 90 -11.54 -3.83 -4.31
C LEU A 90 -12.41 -2.77 -5.00
N ASN A 91 -13.64 -2.60 -4.53
CA ASN A 91 -14.48 -1.52 -5.02
C ASN A 91 -14.12 -0.18 -4.37
N GLY A 92 -14.61 0.94 -4.91
CA GLY A 92 -14.28 2.27 -4.38
C GLY A 92 -14.68 2.47 -2.91
N ALA A 93 -15.78 1.85 -2.45
CA ALA A 93 -16.18 1.92 -1.05
C ALA A 93 -15.20 1.17 -0.12
N GLU A 94 -14.67 0.04 -0.59
CA GLU A 94 -13.65 -0.74 0.12
C GLU A 94 -12.29 -0.03 0.13
N MET A 95 -11.92 0.67 -0.95
CA MET A 95 -10.71 1.52 -0.97
C MET A 95 -10.79 2.62 0.11
N LYS A 96 -11.92 3.35 0.17
CA LYS A 96 -12.17 4.34 1.23
C LYS A 96 -12.12 3.71 2.64
N THR A 97 -12.62 2.49 2.76
CA THR A 97 -12.59 1.73 4.03
C THR A 97 -11.16 1.35 4.41
N ALA A 98 -10.31 0.96 3.45
CA ALA A 98 -8.91 0.64 3.68
C ALA A 98 -8.11 1.86 4.18
N ALA A 99 -8.32 3.04 3.58
CA ALA A 99 -7.73 4.29 4.07
C ALA A 99 -8.17 4.59 5.52
N GLU A 100 -9.44 4.37 5.82
CA GLU A 100 -9.96 4.62 7.17
C GLU A 100 -9.42 3.62 8.20
N ILE A 101 -9.27 2.35 7.82
CA ILE A 101 -8.62 1.34 8.66
C ILE A 101 -7.19 1.76 8.96
N ASP A 102 -6.43 2.18 7.95
CA ASP A 102 -5.06 2.62 8.18
C ASP A 102 -4.99 3.81 9.14
N ALA A 103 -5.76 4.88 8.86
CA ALA A 103 -5.80 6.08 9.70
C ALA A 103 -6.19 5.80 11.16
N SER A 104 -7.08 4.82 11.37
CA SER A 104 -7.68 4.54 12.67
C SER A 104 -6.99 3.44 13.48
N ILE A 105 -6.41 2.45 12.81
CA ILE A 105 -5.94 1.21 13.45
C ILE A 105 -4.41 1.11 13.46
N SER A 106 -3.71 1.71 12.49
CA SER A 106 -2.25 1.50 12.34
C SER A 106 -1.43 2.05 13.50
N ASP A 107 -1.90 3.05 14.25
CA ASP A 107 -1.21 3.51 15.47
C ASP A 107 -1.38 2.53 16.66
N LEU A 108 -2.43 1.71 16.66
CA LEU A 108 -2.64 0.66 17.65
C LEU A 108 -1.83 -0.60 17.31
N PHE A 109 -1.57 -0.81 16.01
CA PHE A 109 -0.81 -1.94 15.48
C PHE A 109 0.20 -1.46 14.43
N PRO A 110 1.34 -0.88 14.84
CA PRO A 110 2.34 -0.26 13.96
C PRO A 110 2.73 -1.05 12.70
N GLY A 111 2.79 -2.38 12.79
CA GLY A 111 3.11 -3.28 11.68
C GLY A 111 2.02 -3.39 10.59
N THR A 112 0.85 -2.78 10.78
CA THR A 112 -0.24 -2.76 9.78
C THR A 112 -0.28 -1.49 8.94
N ARG A 113 0.63 -0.53 9.18
CA ARG A 113 0.61 0.75 8.45
C ARG A 113 0.80 0.55 6.96
N LEU A 114 -0.13 1.06 6.16
CA LEU A 114 -0.17 0.83 4.71
C LEU A 114 0.52 1.94 3.94
N TYR A 115 1.47 1.59 3.09
CA TYR A 115 2.04 2.48 2.07
C TYR A 115 1.46 2.15 0.71
N MET A 116 1.14 3.18 -0.06
CA MET A 116 0.32 3.01 -1.26
C MET A 116 0.79 3.83 -2.45
N SER A 117 0.45 3.34 -3.62
CA SER A 117 0.54 4.04 -4.90
C SER A 117 -0.82 3.94 -5.59
N GLY A 118 -1.28 5.02 -6.21
CA GLY A 118 -2.61 5.12 -6.86
C GLY A 118 -3.73 5.65 -5.97
N GLU A 119 -3.46 5.92 -4.69
CA GLU A 119 -4.38 6.53 -3.73
C GLU A 119 -3.62 7.59 -2.95
N GLU A 120 -4.29 8.70 -2.71
CA GLU A 120 -3.85 9.71 -1.76
C GLU A 120 -4.95 9.93 -0.72
N PHE A 121 -4.59 10.03 0.54
CA PHE A 121 -5.56 10.40 1.57
C PHE A 121 -4.98 11.35 2.61
N THR A 122 -5.86 12.20 3.11
CA THR A 122 -5.60 13.08 4.26
C THR A 122 -6.45 12.58 5.42
N PHE A 123 -5.86 12.52 6.61
CA PHE A 123 -6.57 12.12 7.82
C PHE A 123 -6.20 13.03 8.97
N ASN A 124 -7.13 13.17 9.92
CA ASN A 124 -6.92 13.93 11.14
C ASN A 124 -6.93 12.97 12.34
N PRO A 125 -5.79 12.82 13.05
CA PRO A 125 -5.67 11.86 14.15
C PRO A 125 -6.57 12.18 15.35
N ASN A 126 -7.02 13.44 15.47
CA ASN A 126 -7.88 13.91 16.56
C ASN A 126 -9.37 13.58 16.37
N ARG A 127 -9.77 13.09 15.17
CA ARG A 127 -11.14 12.67 14.90
C ARG A 127 -11.44 11.29 15.49
N LEU A 128 -12.74 10.98 15.59
CA LEU A 128 -13.23 9.69 16.09
C LEU A 128 -12.68 8.52 15.27
N LEU A 129 -12.43 7.41 15.95
CA LEU A 129 -12.07 6.13 15.35
C LEU A 129 -13.08 5.75 14.26
N LEU A 130 -12.57 5.31 13.11
CA LEU A 130 -13.31 5.04 11.87
C LEU A 130 -13.98 6.25 11.22
N ASN A 131 -13.56 7.47 11.59
CA ASN A 131 -13.96 8.73 10.96
C ASN A 131 -12.77 9.72 10.90
N LYS A 132 -11.55 9.24 10.70
CA LYS A 132 -10.33 10.06 10.68
C LYS A 132 -10.01 10.63 9.31
N VAL A 133 -10.23 9.87 8.23
CA VAL A 133 -9.99 10.30 6.86
C VAL A 133 -10.92 11.46 6.52
N THR A 134 -10.32 12.58 6.12
CA THR A 134 -11.01 13.81 5.70
C THR A 134 -11.13 13.89 4.19
N GLU A 135 -10.17 13.31 3.47
CA GLU A 135 -10.17 13.23 2.01
C GLU A 135 -9.47 11.95 1.55
N VAL A 136 -9.98 11.36 0.47
CA VAL A 136 -9.36 10.23 -0.23
C VAL A 136 -9.58 10.38 -1.73
N LYS A 137 -8.51 10.24 -2.51
CA LYS A 137 -8.49 10.44 -3.96
C LYS A 137 -7.84 9.25 -4.64
N TYR A 138 -8.44 8.83 -5.75
CA TYR A 138 -7.81 7.95 -6.71
C TYR A 138 -6.86 8.76 -7.60
N VAL A 139 -5.66 8.24 -7.80
CA VAL A 139 -4.63 8.81 -8.68
C VAL A 139 -4.33 7.83 -9.80
N ASP A 140 -4.60 8.22 -11.04
CA ASP A 140 -4.33 7.37 -12.19
C ASP A 140 -2.84 7.31 -12.55
N LYS A 141 -2.50 6.47 -13.54
CA LYS A 141 -1.12 6.29 -14.02
C LYS A 141 -0.46 7.58 -14.55
N ASP A 142 -1.26 8.58 -14.93
CA ASP A 142 -0.81 9.86 -15.47
C ASP A 142 -0.77 10.95 -14.38
N GLY A 143 -1.14 10.61 -13.14
CA GLY A 143 -1.14 11.51 -12.00
C GLY A 143 -2.43 12.32 -11.85
N ASN A 144 -3.49 12.02 -12.63
CA ASN A 144 -4.76 12.73 -12.49
C ASN A 144 -5.52 12.25 -11.25
N LYS A 145 -6.05 13.20 -10.48
CA LYS A 145 -6.80 12.94 -9.26
C LYS A 145 -8.31 12.93 -9.51
N SER A 146 -9.02 11.97 -8.93
CA SER A 146 -10.48 11.88 -8.96
C SER A 146 -11.02 11.18 -7.71
N ASP A 147 -12.32 11.27 -7.47
CA ASP A 147 -12.95 10.52 -6.38
C ASP A 147 -13.10 9.04 -6.75
N PHE A 148 -13.03 8.18 -5.74
CA PHE A 148 -13.40 6.77 -5.88
C PHE A 148 -14.91 6.62 -6.13
N GLU A 149 -15.25 5.88 -7.18
CA GLU A 149 -16.62 5.45 -7.48
C GLU A 149 -16.93 4.18 -6.69
N ASP A 150 -17.93 4.22 -5.80
CA ASP A 150 -18.16 3.18 -4.79
C ASP A 150 -18.27 1.75 -5.34
N ASP A 151 -18.96 1.58 -6.47
CA ASP A 151 -19.23 0.27 -7.08
C ASP A 151 -18.18 -0.17 -8.11
N LYS A 152 -17.25 0.72 -8.48
CA LYS A 152 -16.23 0.44 -9.49
C LYS A 152 -15.12 -0.39 -8.89
N LEU A 153 -14.70 -1.44 -9.59
CA LEU A 153 -13.55 -2.25 -9.21
C LEU A 153 -12.23 -1.58 -9.60
N TYR A 154 -11.30 -1.55 -8.65
CA TYR A 154 -9.93 -1.08 -8.80
C TYR A 154 -8.98 -2.25 -8.58
N CYS A 155 -8.03 -2.43 -9.50
CA CYS A 155 -7.06 -3.52 -9.43
C CYS A 155 -5.93 -3.17 -8.46
N VAL A 156 -5.80 -3.94 -7.38
CA VAL A 156 -4.84 -3.77 -6.29
C VAL A 156 -3.78 -4.85 -6.35
N VAL A 157 -2.52 -4.40 -6.32
CA VAL A 157 -1.33 -5.24 -6.21
C VAL A 157 -0.83 -5.21 -4.78
N ALA A 158 -0.70 -6.38 -4.17
CA ALA A 158 -0.14 -6.57 -2.85
C ALA A 158 0.73 -7.84 -2.85
N ASP A 159 1.54 -8.05 -1.82
CA ASP A 159 2.14 -9.37 -1.61
C ASP A 159 1.09 -10.36 -1.09
N LEU A 160 1.32 -11.64 -1.33
CA LEU A 160 0.39 -12.72 -0.98
C LEU A 160 -0.01 -12.73 0.50
N TYR A 161 0.91 -12.44 1.42
CA TYR A 161 0.61 -12.43 2.85
C TYR A 161 -0.35 -11.28 3.18
N SER A 162 -0.06 -10.08 2.69
CA SER A 162 -0.90 -8.91 2.89
C SER A 162 -2.31 -9.12 2.33
N GLY A 163 -2.43 -9.71 1.13
CA GLY A 163 -3.72 -10.05 0.54
C GLY A 163 -4.55 -11.00 1.38
N GLN A 164 -3.91 -12.04 1.96
CA GLN A 164 -4.57 -12.97 2.86
C GLN A 164 -5.05 -12.30 4.15
N MET A 165 -4.32 -11.29 4.65
CA MET A 165 -4.68 -10.58 5.86
C MET A 165 -5.88 -9.64 5.70
N LEU A 166 -6.22 -9.21 4.47
CA LEU A 166 -7.40 -8.36 4.22
C LEU A 166 -8.71 -9.04 4.67
N GLY A 167 -8.86 -10.34 4.44
CA GLY A 167 -10.04 -11.10 4.88
C GLY A 167 -10.20 -11.10 6.40
N SER A 168 -9.08 -11.20 7.13
CA SER A 168 -9.06 -11.19 8.59
C SER A 168 -9.60 -9.89 9.20
N VAL A 169 -9.49 -8.75 8.50
CA VAL A 169 -10.01 -7.46 8.98
C VAL A 169 -11.54 -7.47 9.01
N THR A 170 -12.17 -8.06 8.01
CA THR A 170 -13.64 -8.20 7.96
C THR A 170 -14.13 -9.05 9.13
N ASP A 171 -13.46 -10.17 9.41
CA ASP A 171 -13.82 -11.05 10.51
C ASP A 171 -13.59 -10.41 11.88
N ALA A 172 -12.43 -9.77 12.09
CA ALA A 172 -12.07 -9.12 13.35
C ALA A 172 -13.00 -7.95 13.70
N SER A 173 -13.55 -7.28 12.68
CA SER A 173 -14.52 -6.20 12.84
C SER A 173 -15.96 -6.69 12.96
N TYR A 174 -16.21 -8.01 13.00
CA TYR A 174 -17.55 -8.61 12.97
C TYR A 174 -18.39 -8.14 11.77
N GLY A 175 -17.75 -7.93 10.62
CA GLY A 175 -18.38 -7.48 9.38
C GLY A 175 -18.65 -5.97 9.29
N LEU A 176 -18.20 -5.20 10.29
CA LEU A 176 -18.33 -3.73 10.32
C LEU A 176 -17.47 -3.08 9.21
N LEU A 177 -16.24 -3.57 9.04
CA LEU A 177 -15.30 -3.13 8.03
C LEU A 177 -15.24 -4.18 6.93
N LYS A 178 -15.81 -3.88 5.76
CA LYS A 178 -15.80 -4.83 4.63
C LYS A 178 -14.60 -4.56 3.76
N LEU A 179 -13.70 -5.54 3.70
CA LEU A 179 -12.63 -5.63 2.71
C LEU A 179 -12.69 -7.04 2.14
N VAL A 180 -13.38 -7.21 1.02
CA VAL A 180 -13.57 -8.52 0.38
C VAL A 180 -12.75 -8.55 -0.91
N PRO A 181 -11.59 -9.23 -0.95
CA PRO A 181 -10.81 -9.35 -2.17
C PRO A 181 -11.61 -10.04 -3.28
N LYS A 182 -11.62 -9.46 -4.48
CA LYS A 182 -12.37 -9.97 -5.64
C LYS A 182 -11.47 -10.29 -6.82
N ASP A 183 -12.02 -11.04 -7.77
CA ASP A 183 -11.50 -11.18 -9.13
C ASP A 183 -11.95 -9.99 -10.01
N GLU A 184 -11.49 -9.99 -11.27
CA GLU A 184 -11.81 -8.94 -12.25
C GLU A 184 -13.31 -8.82 -12.58
N ASN A 185 -14.10 -9.86 -12.26
CA ASN A 185 -15.54 -9.92 -12.48
C ASN A 185 -16.32 -9.55 -11.20
N GLY A 186 -15.64 -9.24 -10.10
CA GLY A 186 -16.26 -8.90 -8.82
C GLY A 186 -16.63 -10.09 -7.94
N ASN A 187 -16.22 -11.31 -8.29
CA ASN A 187 -16.45 -12.48 -7.44
C ASN A 187 -15.40 -12.54 -6.34
N GLU A 188 -15.81 -12.89 -5.12
CA GLU A 188 -14.90 -13.05 -3.99
C GLU A 188 -13.81 -14.11 -4.25
N ILE A 189 -12.57 -13.78 -3.90
CA ILE A 189 -11.43 -14.69 -3.94
C ILE A 189 -11.15 -15.19 -2.53
N THR A 190 -11.27 -16.51 -2.34
CA THR A 190 -10.85 -17.19 -1.10
C THR A 190 -9.52 -17.94 -1.27
N ASP A 191 -9.11 -18.25 -2.50
CA ASP A 191 -7.84 -18.91 -2.82
C ASP A 191 -6.89 -17.92 -3.52
N PHE A 192 -6.12 -17.20 -2.71
CA PHE A 192 -5.19 -16.18 -3.18
C PHE A 192 -4.04 -16.72 -4.05
N ASN A 193 -3.78 -18.03 -4.08
CA ASN A 193 -2.78 -18.58 -5.01
C ASN A 193 -3.20 -18.41 -6.47
N LYS A 194 -4.50 -18.31 -6.75
CA LYS A 194 -5.04 -18.03 -8.09
C LYS A 194 -4.90 -16.57 -8.50
N ALA A 195 -4.61 -15.69 -7.54
CA ALA A 195 -4.40 -14.26 -7.77
C ALA A 195 -2.92 -13.93 -8.02
N ILE A 196 -2.00 -14.90 -7.95
CA ILE A 196 -0.56 -14.68 -8.15
C ILE A 196 -0.29 -14.14 -9.55
N ILE A 197 0.56 -13.10 -9.62
CA ILE A 197 1.06 -12.53 -10.86
C ILE A 197 2.27 -13.34 -11.32
N TYR A 198 2.26 -13.75 -12.59
CA TYR A 198 3.35 -14.48 -13.23
C TYR A 198 3.98 -13.63 -14.33
N ASP A 199 5.30 -13.68 -14.47
CA ASP A 199 6.03 -13.04 -15.57
C ASP A 199 5.82 -13.78 -16.91
N GLU A 200 6.38 -13.23 -17.99
CA GLU A 200 6.32 -13.82 -19.34
C GLU A 200 6.92 -15.23 -19.44
N ASN A 201 7.76 -15.62 -18.47
CA ASN A 201 8.40 -16.94 -18.39
C ASN A 201 7.64 -17.90 -17.45
N GLY A 202 6.48 -17.50 -16.93
CA GLY A 202 5.68 -18.28 -16.00
C GLY A 202 6.26 -18.35 -14.58
N ARG A 203 7.14 -17.43 -14.19
CA ARG A 203 7.70 -17.33 -12.84
C ARG A 203 6.84 -16.41 -11.99
N GLU A 204 6.68 -16.75 -10.72
CA GLU A 204 6.00 -15.86 -9.79
C GLU A 204 6.77 -14.54 -9.65
N VAL A 205 6.08 -13.41 -9.79
CA VAL A 205 6.68 -12.09 -9.56
C VAL A 205 6.86 -11.91 -8.07
N LYS A 206 8.08 -11.99 -7.55
CA LYS A 206 8.37 -11.84 -6.12
C LYS A 206 8.42 -10.38 -5.72
N ALA A 207 7.95 -10.04 -4.52
CA ALA A 207 7.94 -8.66 -4.03
C ALA A 207 9.35 -8.01 -3.98
N TRP A 208 10.36 -8.72 -3.45
CA TRP A 208 11.74 -8.20 -3.48
C TRP A 208 12.28 -8.04 -4.90
N ASP A 209 11.93 -8.96 -5.81
CA ASP A 209 12.38 -8.91 -7.20
C ASP A 209 11.70 -7.75 -7.94
N ALA A 210 10.42 -7.47 -7.66
CA ALA A 210 9.72 -6.29 -8.15
C ALA A 210 10.46 -5.00 -7.77
N ILE A 211 10.89 -4.87 -6.51
CA ILE A 211 11.68 -3.73 -6.03
C ILE A 211 13.03 -3.66 -6.76
N ALA A 212 13.73 -4.78 -6.89
CA ALA A 212 15.03 -4.83 -7.56
C ALA A 212 14.93 -4.44 -9.05
N GLN A 213 13.94 -4.99 -9.75
CA GLN A 213 13.67 -4.67 -11.16
C GLN A 213 13.26 -3.21 -11.33
N TYR A 214 12.45 -2.67 -10.43
CA TYR A 214 12.06 -1.26 -10.49
C TYR A 214 13.27 -0.34 -10.32
N MET A 215 14.10 -0.59 -9.30
CA MET A 215 15.34 0.14 -9.10
C MET A 215 16.31 0.03 -10.28
N GLN A 216 16.37 -1.13 -10.93
CA GLN A 216 17.21 -1.33 -12.13
C GLN A 216 16.67 -0.55 -13.34
N SER A 217 15.36 -0.33 -13.41
CA SER A 217 14.70 0.33 -14.53
C SER A 217 14.98 1.84 -14.63
N PHE A 218 15.49 2.45 -13.57
CA PHE A 218 15.76 3.88 -13.54
C PHE A 218 16.89 4.30 -14.49
N ASP A 219 16.87 5.59 -14.84
CA ASP A 219 17.91 6.22 -15.66
C ASP A 219 19.30 6.01 -15.05
N LYS A 220 20.29 5.78 -15.91
CA LYS A 220 21.67 5.55 -15.49
C LYS A 220 22.40 6.87 -15.27
N ASN A 221 23.17 6.94 -14.19
CA ASN A 221 24.13 8.02 -13.95
C ASN A 221 25.33 7.93 -14.94
N PRO A 222 26.24 8.92 -14.97
CA PRO A 222 27.41 8.90 -15.86
C PRO A 222 28.34 7.68 -15.69
N GLN A 223 28.24 6.96 -14.58
CA GLN A 223 28.98 5.72 -14.29
C GLN A 223 28.25 4.47 -14.78
N GLY A 224 27.07 4.61 -15.39
CA GLY A 224 26.29 3.50 -15.94
C GLY A 224 25.45 2.74 -14.92
N VAL A 225 25.29 3.28 -13.70
CA VAL A 225 24.50 2.67 -12.61
C VAL A 225 23.12 3.33 -12.55
N SER A 226 22.03 2.55 -12.44
CA SER A 226 20.67 3.08 -12.29
C SER A 226 20.59 3.98 -11.05
N GLN A 227 20.17 5.22 -11.25
CA GLN A 227 20.09 6.27 -10.24
C GLN A 227 18.68 6.30 -9.65
N VAL A 228 18.55 6.26 -8.33
CA VAL A 228 17.27 6.47 -7.66
C VAL A 228 16.78 7.89 -7.98
N PRO A 229 15.57 8.06 -8.52
CA PRO A 229 15.01 9.36 -8.86
C PRO A 229 14.90 10.30 -7.67
N GLU A 230 15.16 11.58 -7.91
CA GLU A 230 15.10 12.64 -6.89
C GLU A 230 13.73 12.76 -6.21
N LYS A 231 12.65 12.36 -6.90
CA LYS A 231 11.30 12.35 -6.31
C LYS A 231 11.26 11.54 -5.01
N TYR A 232 12.04 10.45 -4.88
CA TYR A 232 12.06 9.63 -3.67
C TYR A 232 12.95 10.19 -2.55
N ARG A 233 13.50 11.40 -2.68
CA ARG A 233 14.21 12.03 -1.56
C ARG A 233 13.27 12.21 -0.36
N GLU A 234 12.04 12.62 -0.64
CA GLU A 234 10.98 12.89 0.33
C GLU A 234 9.77 11.99 0.06
N ALA A 235 8.84 11.94 1.01
CA ALA A 235 7.54 11.32 0.81
C ALA A 235 6.77 12.01 -0.34
N GLN A 236 5.91 11.25 -1.02
CA GLN A 236 5.12 11.71 -2.18
C GLN A 236 3.76 12.33 -1.78
N ASP A 237 3.59 12.73 -0.53
CA ASP A 237 2.34 13.30 0.03
C ASP A 237 1.08 12.43 -0.21
N ARG A 238 1.26 11.10 -0.37
CA ARG A 238 0.14 10.16 -0.57
C ARG A 238 -0.64 9.87 0.71
N LYS A 239 -0.03 10.16 1.85
CA LYS A 239 -0.65 10.05 3.16
C LYS A 239 -0.28 11.28 3.96
N VAL A 240 -1.28 12.10 4.27
CA VAL A 240 -1.09 13.38 4.94
C VAL A 240 -1.78 13.37 6.29
N ASN A 241 -1.00 13.63 7.34
CA ASN A 241 -1.50 13.84 8.70
C ASN A 241 -1.84 15.32 8.90
N ASP A 242 -3.13 15.61 8.96
CA ASP A 242 -3.69 16.93 9.24
C ASP A 242 -4.07 17.03 10.72
N ASP A 243 -3.09 17.36 11.56
CA ASP A 243 -3.19 17.46 13.02
C ASP A 243 -3.96 18.71 13.50
N ASP A 244 -5.05 19.08 12.81
CA ASP A 244 -5.94 20.17 13.21
C ASP A 244 -6.83 19.73 14.39
N SER A 245 -6.48 20.20 15.59
CA SER A 245 -7.21 19.90 16.82
C SER A 245 -8.39 20.85 17.12
N SER A 246 -8.76 21.74 16.19
CA SER A 246 -9.90 22.63 16.37
C SER A 246 -11.21 21.83 16.48
N ILE A 247 -12.13 22.30 17.34
CA ILE A 247 -13.41 21.62 17.59
C ILE A 247 -14.19 21.40 16.29
N GLY A 248 -14.12 22.36 15.36
CA GLY A 248 -14.74 22.25 14.05
C GLY A 248 -14.16 21.11 13.22
N ALA A 249 -12.84 20.99 13.14
CA ALA A 249 -12.16 19.93 12.41
C ALA A 249 -12.47 18.55 13.00
N VAL A 250 -12.42 18.42 14.32
CA VAL A 250 -12.67 17.16 15.05
C VAL A 250 -14.08 16.60 14.83
N ILE A 251 -15.10 17.47 14.77
CA ILE A 251 -16.53 17.06 14.72
C ILE A 251 -17.08 17.09 13.28
N SER A 252 -16.32 17.61 12.32
CA SER A 252 -16.76 17.75 10.92
C SER A 252 -17.16 16.42 10.28
N SER A 253 -18.12 16.47 9.36
CA SER A 253 -18.51 15.38 8.44
C SER A 253 -18.63 13.99 9.08
N PRO A 254 -19.54 13.77 10.04
CA PRO A 254 -19.72 12.46 10.66
C PRO A 254 -20.20 11.43 9.64
N ASN A 255 -19.46 10.32 9.53
CA ASN A 255 -19.89 9.18 8.74
C ASN A 255 -20.80 8.23 9.56
N TRP A 256 -21.21 7.12 8.97
CA TRP A 256 -22.09 6.16 9.64
C TRP A 256 -21.43 5.46 10.84
N PHE A 257 -20.10 5.28 10.82
CA PHE A 257 -19.36 4.71 11.94
C PHE A 257 -19.39 5.61 13.18
N THR A 258 -19.41 6.94 13.00
CA THR A 258 -19.59 7.88 14.11
C THR A 258 -20.85 7.56 14.92
N TRP A 259 -21.95 7.20 14.26
CA TRP A 259 -23.19 6.83 14.95
C TRP A 259 -23.10 5.49 15.68
N VAL A 260 -22.36 4.52 15.12
CA VAL A 260 -22.09 3.23 15.79
C VAL A 260 -21.28 3.45 17.06
N VAL A 261 -20.19 4.22 16.98
CA VAL A 261 -19.33 4.54 18.13
C VAL A 261 -20.13 5.28 19.20
N VAL A 262 -20.90 6.31 18.83
CA VAL A 262 -21.75 7.07 19.77
C VAL A 262 -22.79 6.18 20.43
N ALA A 263 -23.43 5.26 19.68
CA ALA A 263 -24.42 4.34 20.24
C ALA A 263 -23.81 3.39 21.29
N ILE A 264 -22.57 2.94 21.12
CA ILE A 264 -21.86 2.10 22.11
C ILE A 264 -21.63 2.87 23.42
N PHE A 265 -21.32 4.17 23.36
CA PHE A 265 -21.04 4.99 24.56
C PHE A 265 -22.30 5.50 25.28
N LEU A 266 -23.49 5.44 24.66
CA LEU A 266 -24.76 5.88 25.25
C LEU A 266 -25.55 4.75 25.94
N VAL A 267 -25.06 3.51 25.89
CA VAL A 267 -25.62 2.32 26.54
C VAL A 267 -24.75 1.93 27.73
#